data_AF-A0A497F262-F1
#
_entry.id   AF-A0A497F262-F1
#
_cell.length_a   1.000
_cell.length_b   1.000
_cell.length_c   1.000
_cell.angle_alpha   90.00
_cell.angle_beta   90.00
_cell.angle_gamma   90.00
#
_symmetry.space_group_name_H-M   'P 1'
#
loop_
_entity.id
_entity.type
_entity.pdbx_description
1 polymer ?
#
loop_
_entity_poly.entity_id
_entity_poly.type
_entity_poly.pdbx_seq_one_letter_code
_entity_poly.pdbx_strand_id
1 'polypeptide(L)'
;MSAQAEIFFEDKETGIKLAKEGWNLVVYKEGVSEPTDVIKCFFEGNEKIKPIAPGGVSKGKYLLYPGGPVVDVLSVEGRTDALRGFRVVVSVADGKILKMGRFY
;
A
#
# COMPACT_ATOMS: atom_id res chain seq x y z
N MET A 1 -22.16 -3.88 -9.61
CA MET A 1 -20.99 -3.46 -10.42
C MET A 1 -19.77 -3.61 -9.53
N SER A 2 -18.86 -4.53 -9.85
CA SER A 2 -17.58 -4.64 -9.16
C SER A 2 -16.80 -3.34 -9.38
N ALA A 3 -16.41 -2.66 -8.30
CA ALA A 3 -15.47 -1.56 -8.42
C ALA A 3 -14.18 -2.15 -8.99
N GLN A 4 -13.79 -1.73 -10.19
CA GLN A 4 -12.55 -2.20 -10.81
C GLN A 4 -11.37 -1.70 -9.96
N ALA A 5 -10.50 -2.61 -9.54
CA ALA A 5 -9.30 -2.26 -8.79
C ALA A 5 -8.34 -1.45 -9.67
N GLU A 6 -8.00 -0.24 -9.23
CA GLU A 6 -6.99 0.61 -9.86
C GLU A 6 -5.63 0.30 -9.24
N ILE A 7 -4.83 -0.54 -9.89
CA ILE A 7 -3.46 -0.83 -9.46
C ILE A 7 -2.59 0.39 -9.73
N PHE A 8 -2.06 1.00 -8.67
CA PHE A 8 -1.20 2.18 -8.77
C PHE A 8 0.26 1.86 -8.47
N PHE A 9 0.54 0.67 -7.93
CA PHE A 9 1.88 0.20 -7.66
C PHE A 9 1.96 -1.32 -7.73
N GLU A 10 3.04 -1.83 -8.33
CA GLU A 10 3.37 -3.25 -8.39
C GLU A 10 4.89 -3.41 -8.28
N ASP A 11 5.34 -4.16 -7.27
CA ASP A 11 6.73 -4.58 -7.15
C ASP A 11 6.86 -6.04 -7.59
N LYS A 12 7.45 -6.25 -8.77
CA LYS A 12 7.62 -7.58 -9.37
C LYS A 12 8.60 -8.46 -8.60
N GLU A 13 9.47 -7.89 -7.77
CA GLU A 13 10.44 -8.66 -7.00
C GLU A 13 9.80 -9.31 -5.77
N THR A 14 8.90 -8.57 -5.09
CA THR A 14 8.21 -9.09 -3.89
C THR A 14 6.83 -9.67 -4.19
N GLY A 15 6.30 -9.44 -5.40
CA GLY A 15 4.95 -9.83 -5.80
C GLY A 15 3.85 -8.99 -5.15
N ILE A 16 4.17 -7.86 -4.52
CA ILE A 16 3.20 -6.97 -3.85
C ILE A 16 2.59 -6.00 -4.86
N LYS A 17 1.27 -5.85 -4.81
CA LYS A 17 0.52 -4.84 -5.56
C LYS A 17 -0.34 -4.01 -4.62
N LEU A 18 -0.33 -2.70 -4.81
CA LEU A 18 -1.25 -1.79 -4.15
C LEU A 18 -2.29 -1.29 -5.14
N ALA A 19 -3.55 -1.38 -4.73
CA ALA A 19 -4.67 -0.97 -5.54
C ALA A 19 -5.65 -0.09 -4.75
N LYS A 20 -6.39 0.73 -5.49
CA LYS A 20 -7.56 1.45 -5.01
C LYS A 20 -8.82 0.73 -5.48
N GLU A 21 -9.67 0.37 -4.54
CA GLU A 21 -10.99 -0.21 -4.82
C GLU A 21 -12.08 0.64 -4.18
N GLY A 22 -12.69 1.50 -4.99
CA GLY A 22 -13.57 2.54 -4.49
C GLY A 22 -12.82 3.44 -3.51
N TRP A 23 -13.16 3.33 -2.22
CA TRP A 23 -12.61 4.16 -1.13
C TRP A 23 -11.50 3.44 -0.36
N ASN A 24 -11.20 2.19 -0.75
CA ASN A 24 -10.35 1.30 0.01
C ASN A 24 -8.94 1.25 -0.59
N LEU A 25 -7.95 1.16 0.27
CA LEU A 25 -6.61 0.72 -0.09
C LEU A 25 -6.56 -0.80 0.06
N VAL A 26 -6.15 -1.47 -1.01
CA VAL A 26 -6.12 -2.93 -1.10
C VAL A 26 -4.71 -3.39 -1.41
N VAL A 27 -4.25 -4.40 -0.69
CA VAL A 27 -2.98 -5.07 -0.96
C VAL A 27 -3.25 -6.44 -1.54
N TYR A 28 -2.58 -6.72 -2.65
CA TYR A 28 -2.53 -8.04 -3.25
C TYR A 28 -1.12 -8.58 -3.18
N LYS A 29 -1.03 -9.90 -3.03
CA LYS A 29 0.23 -10.63 -3.11
C LYS A 29 0.13 -11.73 -4.17
N GLU A 30 1.18 -11.83 -4.98
CA GLU A 30 1.28 -12.89 -5.99
C GLU A 30 1.10 -14.28 -5.38
N GLY A 31 0.32 -15.12 -6.05
CA GLY A 31 -0.04 -16.46 -5.56
C GLY A 31 -1.23 -16.50 -4.60
N VAL A 32 -1.78 -15.35 -4.19
CA VAL A 32 -2.99 -15.26 -3.35
C VAL A 32 -4.17 -14.77 -4.18
N SER A 33 -5.31 -15.47 -4.10
CA SER A 33 -6.51 -15.16 -4.88
C SER A 33 -7.33 -13.99 -4.34
N GLU A 34 -7.21 -13.71 -3.05
CA GLU A 34 -7.90 -12.63 -2.35
C GLU A 34 -6.91 -11.55 -1.90
N PRO A 35 -7.37 -10.32 -1.63
CA PRO A 35 -6.54 -9.31 -0.99
C PRO A 35 -5.91 -9.82 0.31
N THR A 36 -4.61 -9.60 0.49
CA THR A 36 -3.92 -9.91 1.76
C THR A 36 -4.24 -8.90 2.85
N ASP A 37 -4.60 -7.67 2.47
CA ASP A 37 -5.05 -6.65 3.41
C ASP A 37 -5.95 -5.60 2.73
N VAL A 38 -6.87 -5.02 3.51
CA VAL A 38 -7.83 -4.01 3.05
C VAL A 38 -8.02 -2.94 4.12
N ILE A 39 -7.64 -1.71 3.81
CA ILE A 39 -7.95 -0.54 4.63
C ILE A 39 -9.16 0.17 4.05
N LYS A 40 -10.26 0.12 4.80
CA LYS A 40 -11.52 0.77 4.42
C LYS A 40 -11.42 2.28 4.54
N CYS A 41 -12.06 3.01 3.62
CA CYS A 41 -12.15 4.47 3.63
C CYS A 41 -10.79 5.18 3.74
N PHE A 42 -9.73 4.59 3.18
CA PHE A 42 -8.42 5.20 3.11
C PHE A 42 -8.43 6.42 2.18
N PHE A 43 -9.12 6.26 1.05
CA PHE A 43 -9.22 7.24 -0.02
C PHE A 43 -10.57 7.97 -0.02
N GLU A 44 -10.57 9.20 -0.52
CA GLU A 44 -11.76 10.00 -0.76
C GLU A 44 -12.38 9.66 -2.12
N GLY A 45 -13.19 8.61 -2.16
CA GLY A 45 -14.06 8.21 -3.27
C GLY A 45 -13.52 8.34 -4.70
N ASN A 46 -13.69 9.50 -5.30
CA ASN A 46 -13.37 9.77 -6.69
C ASN A 46 -11.94 10.28 -6.91
N GLU A 47 -11.14 10.38 -5.86
CA GLU A 47 -9.77 10.86 -5.99
C GLU A 47 -8.92 9.94 -6.88
N LYS A 48 -8.04 10.57 -7.67
CA LYS A 48 -7.14 9.87 -8.59
C LYS A 48 -5.76 9.78 -7.97
N ILE A 49 -5.16 8.59 -8.04
CA ILE A 49 -3.80 8.40 -7.57
C ILE A 49 -2.86 9.02 -8.59
N LYS A 50 -2.01 9.94 -8.14
CA LYS A 50 -0.96 10.52 -8.99
C LYS A 50 0.20 9.52 -9.09
N PRO A 51 1.01 9.60 -10.17
CA PRO A 51 2.19 8.77 -10.29
C PRO A 51 3.09 8.86 -9.05
N ILE A 52 3.57 7.72 -8.59
CA ILE A 52 4.53 7.64 -7.49
C ILE A 52 5.81 8.33 -7.92
N ALA A 53 6.27 9.27 -7.08
CA ALA A 53 7.48 10.03 -7.36
C ALA A 53 8.72 9.12 -7.31
N PRO A 54 9.78 9.43 -8.07
CA PRO A 54 11.08 8.78 -7.90
C PRO A 54 11.55 8.89 -6.44
N GLY A 55 11.93 7.77 -5.83
CA GLY A 55 12.28 7.70 -4.41
C GLY A 55 11.11 7.56 -3.44
N GLY A 56 9.86 7.62 -3.92
CA GLY A 56 8.66 7.32 -3.13
C GLY A 56 8.50 5.83 -2.80
N VAL A 57 9.43 4.98 -3.22
CA VAL A 57 9.43 3.55 -2.89
C VAL A 57 10.75 3.21 -2.24
N SER A 58 10.70 2.56 -1.09
CA SER A 58 11.88 2.06 -0.41
C SER A 58 11.64 0.66 0.16
N LYS A 59 12.67 -0.17 0.11
CA LYS A 59 12.73 -1.46 0.79
C LYS A 59 13.55 -1.30 2.06
N GLY A 60 13.17 -2.00 3.12
CA GLY A 60 13.89 -1.91 4.38
C GLY A 60 13.47 -2.97 5.36
N LYS A 61 13.87 -2.76 6.61
CA LYS A 61 13.55 -3.62 7.74
C LYS A 61 12.72 -2.85 8.76
N TYR A 62 11.73 -3.51 9.34
CA TYR A 62 10.84 -2.93 10.32
C TYR A 62 10.78 -3.80 11.57
N LEU A 63 10.87 -3.17 12.74
CA LEU A 63 10.68 -3.84 14.02
C LEU A 63 9.18 -3.74 14.38
N LEU A 64 8.48 -4.88 14.44
CA LEU A 64 7.03 -4.89 14.64
C LEU A 64 6.58 -4.27 15.97
N TYR A 65 7.37 -4.47 17.02
CA TYR A 65 7.17 -3.91 18.35
C TYR A 65 8.51 -3.93 19.11
N PRO A 66 8.70 -3.13 20.17
CA PRO A 66 9.93 -3.12 20.95
C PRO A 66 10.33 -4.55 21.40
N GLY A 67 11.49 -5.02 20.98
CA GLY A 67 11.99 -6.39 21.26
C GLY A 67 11.41 -7.51 20.38
N GLY A 68 10.56 -7.18 19.40
CA GLY A 68 9.96 -8.14 18.47
C GLY A 68 10.87 -8.56 17.32
N PRO A 69 10.37 -9.41 16.40
CA PRO A 69 11.11 -9.78 15.21
C PRO A 69 11.23 -8.61 14.23
N VAL A 70 12.32 -8.61 13.48
CA VAL A 70 12.56 -7.70 12.37
C VAL A 70 12.05 -8.35 11.09
N VAL A 71 11.21 -7.64 10.34
CA VAL A 71 10.62 -8.11 9.09
C VAL A 71 11.02 -7.22 7.92
N ASP A 72 11.16 -7.80 6.74
CA ASP A 72 11.39 -7.04 5.52
C ASP A 72 10.10 -6.35 5.07
N VAL A 73 10.23 -5.09 4.67
CA VAL A 73 9.10 -4.22 4.33
C VAL A 73 9.29 -3.48 3.03
N LEU A 74 8.16 -3.14 2.42
CA LEU A 74 8.04 -2.25 1.29
C LEU A 74 7.28 -1.00 1.72
N SER A 75 7.92 0.16 1.61
CA SER A 75 7.34 1.46 1.95
C SER A 75 7.05 2.21 0.67
N VAL A 76 5.77 2.52 0.44
CA VAL A 76 5.28 3.24 -0.73
C VAL A 76 4.66 4.56 -0.31
N GLU A 77 5.16 5.63 -0.90
CA GLU A 77 4.68 6.99 -0.76
C GLU A 77 3.99 7.40 -2.06
N GLY A 78 2.76 7.89 -1.93
CA GLY A 78 1.96 8.35 -3.04
C GLY A 78 1.25 9.64 -2.68
N ARG A 79 0.44 10.15 -3.61
CA ARG A 79 -0.40 11.32 -3.41
C ARG A 79 -1.60 11.24 -4.32
N THR A 80 -2.65 11.96 -3.97
CA THR A 80 -3.86 12.06 -4.79
C THR A 80 -4.09 13.52 -5.17
N ASP A 81 -5.23 13.82 -5.77
CA ASP A 81 -5.72 15.19 -5.92
C ASP A 81 -6.21 15.81 -4.61
N ALA A 82 -6.71 15.02 -3.65
CA ALA A 82 -7.15 15.52 -2.35
C ALA A 82 -6.05 15.46 -1.25
N LEU A 83 -5.24 14.40 -1.23
CA LEU A 83 -4.15 14.22 -0.27
C LEU A 83 -2.83 14.80 -0.80
N ARG A 84 -2.16 15.64 -0.01
CA ARG A 84 -0.78 16.10 -0.30
C ARG A 84 0.18 14.92 -0.41
N GLY A 85 -0.06 13.88 0.39
CA GLY A 85 0.61 12.59 0.24
C GLY A 85 0.04 11.53 1.17
N PHE A 86 0.52 10.31 1.00
CA PHE A 86 0.32 9.22 1.93
C PHE A 86 1.56 8.33 1.94
N ARG A 87 1.73 7.57 3.02
CA ARG A 87 2.74 6.51 3.12
C ARG A 87 2.08 5.23 3.60
N VAL A 88 2.41 4.12 2.96
CA VAL A 88 1.97 2.77 3.31
C VAL A 88 3.21 1.90 3.46
N VAL A 89 3.34 1.21 4.59
CA VAL A 89 4.41 0.25 4.87
C VAL A 89 3.78 -1.13 4.94
N VAL A 90 4.21 -2.01 4.04
CA VAL A 90 3.69 -3.36 3.86
C VAL A 90 4.78 -4.37 4.20
N SER A 91 4.41 -5.41 4.93
CA SER A 91 5.25 -6.59 5.17
C SER A 91 5.43 -7.37 3.87
N VAL A 92 6.69 -7.64 3.48
CA VAL A 92 6.99 -8.45 2.29
C VAL A 92 6.55 -9.91 2.49
N ALA A 93 6.62 -10.42 3.71
CA ALA A 93 6.35 -11.82 4.01
C ALA A 93 4.90 -12.23 3.78
N ASP A 94 3.93 -11.38 4.14
CA ASP A 94 2.51 -11.72 4.14
C ASP A 94 1.61 -10.67 3.47
N GLY A 95 2.17 -9.56 2.98
CA GLY A 95 1.38 -8.52 2.30
C GLY A 95 0.47 -7.72 3.24
N LYS A 96 0.74 -7.72 4.55
CA LYS A 96 -0.03 -6.93 5.53
C LYS A 96 0.50 -5.52 5.68
N ILE A 97 -0.41 -4.56 5.86
CA ILE A 97 -0.07 -3.17 6.15
C ILE A 97 0.33 -3.07 7.63
N LEU A 98 1.59 -2.72 7.86
CA LEU A 98 2.16 -2.56 9.20
C LEU A 98 2.03 -1.13 9.72
N LYS A 99 2.08 -0.16 8.82
CA LYS A 99 1.97 1.27 9.15
C LYS A 99 1.41 2.03 7.96
N MET A 100 0.58 3.03 8.24
CA MET A 100 0.08 3.94 7.21
C MET A 100 -0.04 5.36 7.77
N GLY A 101 -0.03 6.36 6.88
CA GLY A 101 -0.26 7.75 7.22
C GLY A 101 -0.74 8.56 6.01
N ARG A 102 -1.56 9.59 6.27
CA ARG A 102 -2.05 10.55 5.29
C ARG A 102 -1.56 11.95 5.63
N PHE A 103 -1.23 12.74 4.63
CA PHE A 103 -0.76 14.12 4.73
C PHE A 103 -1.73 15.00 3.93
N TYR A 104 -2.33 16.01 4.58
CA TYR A 104 -3.33 16.95 4.01
C TYR A 104 -2.75 18.35 3.79
#